data_AF-A0A920W0J7-F1
#
_entry.id   AF-A0A920W0J7-F1
#
_cell.length_a   1.000
_cell.length_b   1.000
_cell.length_c   1.000
_cell.angle_alpha   90.00
_cell.angle_beta   90.00
_cell.angle_gamma   90.00
#
_symmetry.space_group_name_H-M   'P 1'
#
loop_
_entity.id
_entity.type
_entity.pdbx_description
1 polymer ?
#
loop_
_entity_poly.entity_id
_entity_poly.type
_entity_poly.pdbx_seq_one_letter_code
_entity_poly.pdbx_strand_id
1 'polypeptide(L)' 'MLIELAHIPENYKILYVHGGAQMQFSAVPLNLINRTSARKAAYVESGNFAKLANKEAARFGDIENFRQ' A
#
# COMPACT_ATOMS: atom_id res chain seq x y z
N MET A 1 21.91 -11.21 -2.92
CA MET A 1 21.79 -10.84 -1.48
C MET A 1 20.35 -10.61 -1.02
N LEU A 2 19.65 -9.49 -1.30
CA LEU A 2 18.27 -9.28 -0.76
C LEU A 2 17.25 -10.29 -1.33
N ILE A 3 17.31 -10.55 -2.64
CA ILE A 3 16.45 -11.53 -3.32
C ILE A 3 16.62 -12.92 -2.71
N GLU A 4 17.87 -13.32 -2.45
CA GLU A 4 18.21 -14.63 -1.88
C GLU A 4 17.79 -14.73 -0.40
N LEU A 5 18.07 -13.70 0.41
CA LEU A 5 17.74 -13.71 1.85
C LEU A 5 16.24 -13.77 2.12
N ALA A 6 15.45 -13.02 1.34
CA ALA A 6 13.99 -12.96 1.50
C ALA A 6 13.25 -13.95 0.59
N HIS A 7 13.97 -14.80 -0.16
CA HIS A 7 13.41 -15.76 -1.11
C HIS A 7 12.39 -15.13 -2.09
N ILE A 8 12.74 -13.96 -2.66
CA ILE A 8 11.86 -13.20 -3.55
C ILE A 8 11.74 -13.93 -4.91
N PRO A 9 10.53 -14.26 -5.38
CA PRO A 9 10.33 -14.88 -6.69
C PRO A 9 10.64 -13.93 -7.86
N GLU A 10 11.00 -14.48 -9.03
CA GLU A 10 11.45 -13.70 -10.20
C GLU A 10 10.40 -12.73 -10.77
N ASN A 11 9.11 -12.96 -10.51
CA ASN A 11 8.01 -12.11 -10.96
C ASN A 11 7.80 -10.85 -10.10
N TYR A 12 8.62 -10.63 -9.07
CA TYR A 12 8.60 -9.41 -8.26
C TYR A 12 9.72 -8.44 -8.67
N LYS A 13 9.46 -7.14 -8.52
CA LYS A 13 10.45 -6.08 -8.75
C LYS A 13 10.83 -5.41 -7.43
N ILE A 14 12.13 -5.22 -7.22
CA ILE A 14 12.67 -4.49 -6.07
C ILE A 14 12.94 -3.05 -6.50
N LEU A 15 12.39 -2.09 -5.75
CA LEU A 15 12.55 -0.66 -6.00
C LEU A 15 13.21 0.00 -4.78
N TYR A 16 14.22 0.83 -5.03
CA TYR A 16 14.83 1.71 -4.03
C TYR A 16 14.39 3.13 -4.33
N VAL A 17 13.58 3.71 -3.44
CA VAL A 17 12.90 4.99 -3.68
C VAL A 17 13.01 5.93 -2.47
N HIS A 18 12.97 7.23 -2.74
CA HIS A 18 12.96 8.27 -1.72
C HIS A 18 11.56 8.49 -1.12
N GLY A 19 11.45 9.39 -0.15
CA GLY A 19 10.18 9.83 0.44
C GLY A 19 9.69 9.02 1.65
N GLY A 20 10.43 7.99 2.04
CA GLY A 20 10.17 7.23 3.27
C GLY A 20 8.81 6.51 3.27
N ALA A 21 8.43 5.99 4.44
CA ALA A 21 7.22 5.18 4.58
C ALA A 21 5.92 5.96 4.30
N GLN A 22 5.85 7.22 4.72
CA GLN A 22 4.63 8.03 4.55
C GLN A 22 4.32 8.34 3.08
N MET A 23 5.34 8.56 2.23
CA MET A 23 5.08 8.73 0.79
C MET A 23 4.46 7.48 0.17
N GLN A 24 4.80 6.30 0.69
CA GLN A 24 4.23 5.05 0.17
C GLN A 24 2.75 4.90 0.51
N PHE A 25 2.23 5.58 1.53
CA PHE A 25 0.78 5.60 1.82
C PHE A 25 -0.03 6.20 0.67
N SER A 26 0.53 7.15 -0.08
CA SER A 26 -0.07 7.68 -1.30
C SER A 26 0.33 6.86 -2.54
N ALA A 27 1.57 6.36 -2.60
CA ALA A 27 2.07 5.65 -3.78
C ALA A 27 1.37 4.31 -4.02
N VAL A 28 1.08 3.56 -2.95
CA VAL A 28 0.36 2.27 -3.04
C VAL A 28 -1.00 2.41 -3.71
N PRO A 29 -1.94 3.24 -3.21
CA PRO A 29 -3.24 3.41 -3.86
C PRO A 29 -3.11 4.04 -5.25
N LEU A 30 -2.20 4.99 -5.48
CA LEU A 30 -1.99 5.59 -6.79
C LEU A 30 -1.63 4.56 -7.88
N ASN A 31 -0.88 3.52 -7.54
CA ASN A 31 -0.47 2.47 -8.48
C ASN A 31 -1.47 1.31 -8.58
N LEU A 32 -2.25 1.03 -7.53
CA LEU A 32 -3.03 -0.21 -7.43
C LEU A 32 -4.55 0.01 -7.49
N ILE A 33 -5.08 1.12 -6.99
CA ILE A 33 -6.54 1.28 -6.82
C ILE A 33 -7.28 1.31 -8.16
N ASN A 34 -6.62 1.82 -9.20
CA ASN A 34 -7.17 1.91 -10.55
C ASN A 34 -7.08 0.59 -11.33
N ARG A 35 -6.51 -0.47 -10.75
CA ARG A 35 -6.47 -1.80 -11.40
C ARG A 35 -7.85 -2.45 -11.45
N THR A 36 -8.79 -1.99 -10.62
CA THR A 36 -10.19 -2.44 -10.65
C THR A 36 -11.09 -1.26 -10.99
N SER A 37 -12.15 -1.50 -11.76
CA SER A 37 -13.13 -0.47 -12.12
C SER A 37 -13.88 0.10 -10.91
N ALA A 38 -14.02 -0.69 -9.85
CA ALA A 38 -14.66 -0.29 -8.61
C ALA A 38 -13.83 0.73 -7.80
N ARG A 39 -12.52 0.85 -8.07
CA ARG A 39 -11.59 1.73 -7.33
C ARG A 39 -11.72 1.61 -5.81
N LYS A 40 -11.83 0.36 -5.35
CA LYS A 40 -12.02 -0.01 -3.94
C LYS A 40 -10.78 -0.69 -3.36
N ALA A 41 -10.51 -0.43 -2.09
CA ALA A 41 -9.46 -1.14 -1.35
C ALA A 41 -9.87 -1.39 0.12
N ALA A 42 -9.51 -2.58 0.61
CA ALA A 42 -9.70 -2.96 2.01
C ALA A 42 -8.44 -2.67 2.82
N TYR A 43 -8.59 -2.06 3.99
CA TYR A 43 -7.51 -1.77 4.92
C TYR A 43 -7.82 -2.28 6.33
N VAL A 44 -6.81 -2.83 7.00
CA VAL A 44 -6.90 -3.29 8.39
C VAL A 44 -6.28 -2.23 9.30
N GLU A 45 -7.11 -1.54 10.09
CA GLU A 45 -6.68 -0.53 11.06
C GLU A 45 -6.23 -1.20 12.36
N SER A 46 -4.93 -1.49 12.48
CA SER A 46 -4.32 -2.11 13.68
C SER A 46 -3.49 -1.16 14.55
N GLY A 47 -3.40 0.12 14.18
CA GLY A 47 -2.60 1.11 14.90
C GLY A 47 -2.40 2.41 14.14
N ASN A 48 -1.53 3.29 14.66
CA ASN A 48 -1.38 4.65 14.15
C ASN A 48 -0.94 4.72 12.67
N PHE A 49 0.01 3.87 12.26
CA PHE A 49 0.47 3.85 10.87
C PHE A 49 -0.62 3.37 9.91
N ALA A 50 -1.37 2.34 10.29
CA ALA A 50 -2.51 1.88 9.49
C ALA A 50 -3.57 2.98 9.37
N LYS A 51 -3.91 3.66 10.47
CA LYS A 51 -4.84 4.78 10.44
C LYS A 51 -4.41 5.91 9.51
N LEU A 52 -3.12 6.27 9.52
CA LEU A 52 -2.57 7.27 8.60
C LEU A 52 -2.61 6.81 7.14
N ALA A 53 -2.27 5.55 6.87
CA ALA A 53 -2.33 4.97 5.53
C ALA A 53 -3.76 4.95 4.97
N ASN A 54 -4.74 4.53 5.78
CA ASN A 54 -6.15 4.50 5.39
C ASN A 54 -6.65 5.90 5.05
N LYS A 55 -6.31 6.88 5.89
CA LYS A 55 -6.68 8.28 5.68
C LYS A 55 -6.12 8.82 4.36
N GLU A 56 -4.87 8.50 4.04
CA GLU A 56 -4.24 8.95 2.81
C GLU A 56 -4.81 8.23 1.58
N ALA A 57 -5.06 6.93 1.68
CA ALA A 57 -5.63 6.13 0.60
C ALA A 57 -7.05 6.55 0.19
N ALA A 58 -7.84 7.06 1.14
CA ALA A 58 -9.20 7.56 0.89
C ALA A 58 -9.25 8.76 -0.08
N ARG A 59 -8.10 9.40 -0.36
CA ARG A 59 -8.00 10.46 -1.38
C ARG A 59 -8.04 9.92 -2.80
N PHE A 60 -7.83 8.62 -2.99
CA PHE A 60 -7.63 7.99 -4.31
C PHE A 60 -8.76 7.02 -4.70
N GLY A 61 -9.66 6.66 -3.79
CA GLY A 61 -10.80 5.78 -4.04
C GLY A 61 -11.55 5.39 -2.78
N ASP A 62 -12.45 4.42 -2.90
CA ASP A 62 -13.34 3.97 -1.83
C ASP A 62 -12.61 2.99 -0.90
N ILE A 63 -12.48 3.34 0.39
CA ILE A 63 -11.75 2.53 1.36
C ILE A 63 -12.70 1.87 2.36
N GLU A 64 -12.64 0.54 2.40
CA GLU A 64 -13.32 -0.27 3.41
C GLU A 64 -12.36 -0.55 4.56
N ASN A 65 -12.75 -0.18 5.78
CA ASN A 65 -11.88 -0.25 6.95
C ASN A 65 -12.33 -1.35 7.90
N PHE A 66 -11.42 -2.25 8.25
CA PHE A 66 -11.60 -3.29 9.26
C PHE A 66 -10.79 -2.91 10.50
N ARG A 67 -11.48 -2.60 11.60
CA ARG A 67 -10.83 -2.33 12.89
C ARG A 67 -10.67 -3.64 13.66
N GLN A 68 -9.48 -3.88 14.20
CA GLN A 68 -9.26 -4.90 15.22
C GLN A 68 -9.64 -4.37 16.60
#